data_AF-A0A519D382-F1
#
_entry.id   AF-A0A519D382-F1
#
_cell.length_a   1.000
_cell.length_b   1.000
_cell.length_c   1.000
_cell.angle_alpha   90.00
_cell.angle_beta   90.00
_cell.angle_gamma   90.00
#
_symmetry.space_group_name_H-M   'P 1'
#
loop_
_entity.id
_entity.type
_entity.pdbx_description
1 polymer ?
#
loop_
_entity_poly.entity_id
_entity_poly.type
_entity_poly.pdbx_seq_one_letter_code
_entity_poly.pdbx_strand_id
1 'polypeptide(L)'
;MQNVTSLRTVEWKNNKVIMIEQTKLPNELVFVEYDDFNQVANAIKTLIVRGAPAIGVSGAFGLGLAALQSKATTKEELLSDLEDARKILFATRPTAVNLGWGLEKIMNAANTGETAEQIRELVISTAKKMAD
;
A
#
# COMPACT_ATOMS: atom_id res chain seq x y z
N MET A 1 -25.01 20.08 -5.53
CA MET A 1 -23.59 20.12 -5.93
C MET A 1 -22.94 18.86 -5.41
N GLN A 2 -22.53 17.94 -6.30
CA GLN A 2 -21.72 16.81 -5.87
C GLN A 2 -20.42 17.39 -5.29
N ASN A 3 -20.14 17.08 -4.04
CA ASN A 3 -18.85 17.42 -3.43
C ASN A 3 -17.77 16.93 -4.37
N VAL A 4 -16.92 17.83 -4.85
CA VAL A 4 -15.70 17.47 -5.57
C VAL A 4 -14.77 16.87 -4.52
N THR A 5 -15.01 15.60 -4.17
CA THR A 5 -14.04 14.81 -3.42
C THR A 5 -12.77 14.82 -4.27
N SER A 6 -11.67 15.31 -3.71
CA SER A 6 -10.42 15.47 -4.47
C SER A 6 -10.06 14.15 -5.15
N LEU A 7 -9.82 14.17 -6.46
CA LEU A 7 -9.38 12.99 -7.21
C LEU A 7 -8.04 12.50 -6.65
N ARG A 8 -8.03 11.35 -5.97
CA ARG A 8 -6.81 10.73 -5.43
C ARG A 8 -6.22 9.78 -6.46
N THR A 9 -4.90 9.82 -6.64
CA THR A 9 -4.18 8.86 -7.50
C THR A 9 -4.22 7.44 -6.94
N VAL A 10 -4.20 7.32 -5.61
CA VAL A 10 -4.23 6.07 -4.85
C VAL A 10 -5.13 6.29 -3.63
N GLU A 11 -6.07 5.38 -3.39
CA GLU A 11 -7.03 5.45 -2.29
C GLU A 11 -7.20 4.07 -1.64
N TRP A 12 -7.44 4.04 -0.33
CA TRP A 12 -7.88 2.83 0.37
C TRP A 12 -9.39 2.87 0.60
N LYS A 13 -10.10 1.87 0.11
CA LYS A 13 -11.57 1.77 0.25
C LYS A 13 -12.00 0.32 0.36
N ASN A 14 -12.86 0.01 1.34
CA ASN A 14 -13.42 -1.33 1.54
C ASN A 14 -12.37 -2.46 1.54
N ASN A 15 -11.24 -2.26 2.21
CA ASN A 15 -10.10 -3.19 2.25
C ASN A 15 -9.49 -3.48 0.88
N LYS A 16 -9.59 -2.54 -0.06
CA LYS A 16 -8.94 -2.55 -1.35
C LYS A 16 -8.12 -1.28 -1.58
N VAL A 17 -7.15 -1.39 -2.47
CA VAL A 17 -6.38 -0.27 -3.01
C VAL A 17 -6.94 0.08 -4.36
N ILE A 18 -7.46 1.29 -4.48
CA ILE A 18 -7.97 1.84 -5.74
C ILE A 18 -6.90 2.77 -6.31
N MET A 19 -6.56 2.60 -7.59
CA MET A 19 -5.59 3.44 -8.29
C MET A 19 -6.15 3.96 -9.60
N ILE A 20 -5.67 5.13 -10.02
CA ILE A 20 -5.80 5.55 -11.41
C ILE A 20 -4.77 4.79 -12.25
N GLU A 21 -5.21 4.12 -13.32
CA GLU A 21 -4.31 3.49 -14.29
C GLU A 21 -3.67 4.55 -15.18
N GLN A 22 -2.51 5.07 -14.77
CA GLN A 22 -1.88 6.21 -15.43
C GLN A 22 -1.33 5.91 -16.83
N THR A 23 -1.25 4.63 -17.24
CA THR A 23 -0.84 4.22 -18.59
C THR A 23 -1.91 4.54 -19.65
N LYS A 24 -3.17 4.75 -19.24
CA LYS A 24 -4.30 5.08 -20.10
C LYS A 24 -4.49 6.59 -20.30
N LEU A 25 -3.87 7.40 -19.45
CA LEU A 25 -3.91 8.85 -19.56
C LEU A 25 -3.06 9.35 -20.74
N PRO A 26 -3.46 10.45 -21.41
CA PRO A 26 -4.64 11.28 -21.13
C PRO A 26 -5.94 10.79 -21.79
N ASN A 27 -5.90 9.66 -22.51
CA ASN A 27 -7.01 9.23 -23.37
C ASN A 27 -8.21 8.72 -22.57
N GLU A 28 -7.95 8.03 -21.45
CA GLU A 28 -9.01 7.40 -20.65
C GLU A 28 -8.66 7.45 -19.16
N LEU A 29 -9.66 7.80 -18.33
CA LEU A 29 -9.57 7.73 -16.88
C LEU A 29 -10.14 6.39 -16.41
N VAL A 30 -9.24 5.43 -16.14
CA VAL A 30 -9.57 4.09 -15.64
C VAL A 30 -9.16 3.96 -14.17
N PHE A 31 -10.04 3.38 -13.37
CA PHE A 31 -9.73 2.97 -11.99
C PHE A 31 -9.55 1.46 -11.92
N VAL A 32 -8.52 1.03 -11.21
CA VAL A 32 -8.23 -0.38 -10.93
C VAL A 32 -8.32 -0.60 -9.43
N GLU A 33 -8.80 -1.77 -9.02
CA GLU A 33 -8.94 -2.16 -7.62
C GLU A 33 -8.09 -3.40 -7.33
N TYR A 34 -7.40 -3.39 -6.20
CA TYR A 34 -6.56 -4.49 -5.75
C TYR A 34 -6.91 -4.90 -4.32
N ASP A 35 -7.08 -6.19 -4.10
CA ASP A 35 -7.23 -6.82 -2.78
C ASP A 35 -6.04 -7.72 -2.42
N ASP A 36 -5.01 -7.75 -3.27
CA ASP A 36 -3.76 -8.47 -3.07
C ASP A 36 -2.53 -7.57 -3.21
N PHE A 37 -1.62 -7.63 -2.22
CA PHE A 37 -0.38 -6.85 -2.24
C PHE A 37 0.52 -7.21 -3.44
N ASN A 38 0.42 -8.42 -3.98
CA ASN A 38 1.14 -8.83 -5.19
C ASN A 38 0.62 -8.09 -6.43
N GLN A 39 -0.68 -7.81 -6.49
CA GLN A 39 -1.25 -6.99 -7.56
C GLN A 39 -0.77 -5.53 -7.46
N VAL A 40 -0.69 -4.99 -6.24
CA VAL A 40 -0.11 -3.67 -5.97
C VAL A 40 1.37 -3.64 -6.38
N ALA A 41 2.14 -4.67 -6.04
CA ALA A 41 3.54 -4.81 -6.45
C ALA A 41 3.67 -4.80 -7.99
N ASN A 42 2.80 -5.56 -8.68
CA ASN A 42 2.75 -5.56 -10.14
C ASN A 42 2.40 -4.17 -10.69
N ALA A 43 1.42 -3.47 -10.12
CA ALA A 43 1.02 -2.13 -10.54
C ALA A 43 2.15 -1.09 -10.43
N ILE A 44 2.98 -1.18 -9.39
CA ILE A 44 4.18 -0.34 -9.23
C ILE A 44 5.23 -0.69 -10.30
N LYS A 45 5.45 -1.99 -10.53
CA LYS A 45 6.43 -2.51 -11.49
C LYS A 45 6.09 -2.15 -12.93
N THR A 46 4.81 -2.25 -13.30
CA THR A 46 4.31 -2.02 -14.68
C THR A 46 3.91 -0.57 -14.93
N LEU A 47 4.17 0.33 -13.98
CA LEU A 47 3.90 1.77 -14.08
C LEU A 47 2.42 2.13 -14.23
N ILE A 48 1.50 1.25 -13.81
CA ILE A 48 0.08 1.58 -13.59
C ILE A 48 -0.01 2.78 -12.65
N VAL A 49 0.81 2.78 -11.59
CA VAL A 49 1.02 3.92 -10.71
C VAL A 49 2.45 4.44 -10.85
N ARG A 50 2.58 5.77 -10.95
CA ARG A 50 3.86 6.47 -11.02
C ARG A 50 3.77 7.84 -10.35
N GLY A 51 4.93 8.47 -10.15
CA GLY A 51 5.09 9.67 -9.33
C GLY A 51 5.56 9.27 -7.93
N ALA A 52 6.60 9.95 -7.44
CA ALA A 52 7.29 9.52 -6.23
C ALA A 52 6.36 9.42 -5.00
N PRO A 53 5.49 10.40 -4.69
CA PRO A 53 4.54 10.27 -3.58
C PRO A 53 3.56 9.10 -3.75
N ALA A 54 2.97 8.95 -4.94
CA ALA A 54 1.97 7.92 -5.22
C ALA A 54 2.54 6.49 -5.09
N ILE A 55 3.80 6.29 -5.51
CA ILE A 55 4.48 4.99 -5.34
C ILE A 55 4.70 4.69 -3.85
N GLY A 56 5.09 5.68 -3.05
CA GLY A 56 5.28 5.50 -1.61
C GLY A 56 3.98 5.10 -0.90
N VAL A 57 2.88 5.79 -1.21
CA VAL A 57 1.54 5.46 -0.69
C VAL A 57 1.08 4.08 -1.19
N SER A 58 1.36 3.73 -2.45
CA SER A 58 1.04 2.40 -3.00
C SER A 58 1.76 1.29 -2.24
N GLY A 59 3.06 1.45 -1.97
CA GLY A 59 3.81 0.47 -1.16
C GLY A 59 3.25 0.32 0.25
N ALA A 60 2.90 1.44 0.90
CA ALA A 60 2.30 1.44 2.23
C ALA A 60 0.95 0.72 2.27
N PHE A 61 0.07 0.97 1.30
CA PHE A 61 -1.17 0.23 1.17
C PHE A 61 -0.96 -1.23 0.78
N GLY A 62 0.07 -1.55 -0.01
CA GLY A 62 0.47 -2.94 -0.27
C GLY A 62 0.76 -3.69 1.03
N LEU A 63 1.52 -3.10 1.96
CA LEU A 63 1.72 -3.70 3.29
C LEU A 63 0.43 -3.75 4.13
N GLY A 64 -0.47 -2.77 3.96
CA GLY A 64 -1.82 -2.83 4.54
C GLY A 64 -2.63 -4.04 4.07
N LEU A 65 -2.58 -4.37 2.77
CA LEU A 65 -3.21 -5.58 2.24
C LEU A 65 -2.49 -6.84 2.74
N ALA A 66 -1.16 -6.87 2.76
CA ALA A 66 -0.40 -8.00 3.31
C ALA A 66 -0.78 -8.27 4.78
N ALA A 67 -0.94 -7.20 5.58
CA ALA A 67 -1.43 -7.29 6.95
C ALA A 67 -2.85 -7.88 7.02
N LEU A 68 -3.74 -7.64 6.06
CA LEU A 68 -5.08 -8.24 6.04
C LEU A 68 -5.09 -9.69 5.56
N GLN A 69 -4.22 -10.02 4.61
CA GLN A 69 -4.14 -11.35 4.00
C GLN A 69 -3.42 -12.39 4.87
N SER A 70 -2.50 -11.93 5.73
CA SER A 70 -1.79 -12.79 6.67
C SER A 70 -2.76 -13.57 7.57
N LYS A 71 -2.47 -14.85 7.79
CA LYS A 71 -3.18 -15.72 8.74
C LYS A 71 -2.51 -15.78 10.12
N ALA A 72 -1.45 -15.00 10.32
CA ALA A 72 -0.72 -14.93 11.57
C ALA A 72 -1.64 -14.57 12.75
N THR A 73 -1.46 -15.28 13.86
CA THR A 73 -2.19 -15.04 15.11
C THR A 73 -1.30 -14.43 16.18
N THR A 74 0.01 -14.48 15.99
CA THR A 74 1.00 -13.87 16.87
C THR A 74 1.63 -12.64 16.23
N LYS A 75 2.20 -11.78 17.07
CA LYS A 75 2.96 -10.60 16.64
C LYS A 75 4.14 -11.00 15.76
N GLU A 76 4.88 -12.02 16.17
CA GLU A 76 6.12 -12.47 15.52
C GLU A 76 5.85 -13.01 14.12
N GLU A 77 4.81 -13.85 13.97
CA GLU A 77 4.38 -14.36 12.67
C GLU A 77 3.95 -13.22 11.74
N LEU A 78 3.15 -12.26 12.23
CA LEU A 78 2.66 -11.16 11.40
C LEU A 78 3.80 -10.24 10.97
N LEU A 79 4.76 -9.95 11.85
CA LEU A 79 5.94 -9.17 11.48
C LEU A 79 6.80 -9.89 10.44
N SER A 80 6.90 -11.22 10.52
CA SER A 80 7.59 -12.03 9.50
C SER A 80 6.88 -11.93 8.14
N ASP A 81 5.56 -12.11 8.11
CA ASP A 81 4.76 -12.00 6.88
C ASP A 81 4.89 -10.60 6.25
N LEU A 82 4.85 -9.54 7.08
CA LEU A 82 5.01 -8.17 6.63
C LEU A 82 6.41 -7.90 6.06
N GLU A 83 7.45 -8.45 6.67
CA GLU A 83 8.82 -8.30 6.18
C GLU A 83 9.01 -8.99 4.82
N ASP A 84 8.39 -10.15 4.60
CA ASP A 84 8.45 -10.82 3.30
C ASP A 84 7.67 -10.06 2.22
N ALA A 85 6.47 -9.56 2.55
CA ALA A 85 5.73 -8.66 1.66
C ALA A 85 6.50 -7.36 1.35
N ARG A 86 7.20 -6.81 2.34
CA ARG A 86 8.06 -5.62 2.18
C ARG A 86 9.16 -5.85 1.16
N LYS A 87 9.86 -7.00 1.23
CA LYS A 87 10.90 -7.36 0.27
C LYS A 87 10.35 -7.44 -1.16
N ILE A 88 9.18 -8.07 -1.33
CA ILE A 88 8.50 -8.19 -2.63
C ILE A 88 8.16 -6.79 -3.19
N LEU A 89 7.52 -5.96 -2.37
CA LEU A 89 7.13 -4.60 -2.77
C LEU A 89 8.36 -3.75 -3.10
N PHE A 90 9.41 -3.79 -2.27
CA PHE A 90 10.64 -3.03 -2.49
C PHE A 90 11.35 -3.42 -3.79
N ALA A 91 11.39 -4.73 -4.09
CA ALA A 91 12.03 -5.27 -5.29
C ALA A 91 11.38 -4.78 -6.60
N THR A 92 10.17 -4.24 -6.56
CA THR A 92 9.51 -3.68 -7.76
C THR A 92 10.29 -2.51 -8.34
N ARG A 93 10.83 -1.62 -7.49
CA ARG A 93 11.59 -0.42 -7.88
C ARG A 93 12.59 -0.02 -6.77
N PRO A 94 13.71 -0.72 -6.58
CA PRO A 94 14.63 -0.52 -5.44
C PRO A 94 15.24 0.88 -5.31
N THR A 95 15.31 1.62 -6.42
CA THR A 95 15.83 2.99 -6.46
C THR A 95 14.78 4.07 -6.17
N ALA A 96 13.49 3.69 -6.07
CA ALA A 96 12.43 4.63 -5.74
C ALA A 96 12.46 4.95 -4.23
N VAL A 97 13.11 6.04 -3.86
CA VAL A 97 13.28 6.47 -2.46
C VAL A 97 11.95 6.52 -1.69
N ASN A 98 10.89 7.07 -2.30
CA ASN A 98 9.58 7.14 -1.66
C ASN A 98 8.91 5.77 -1.45
N LEU A 99 9.22 4.77 -2.29
CA LEU A 99 8.78 3.39 -2.06
C LEU A 99 9.39 2.87 -0.78
N GLY A 100 10.72 2.91 -0.67
CA GLY A 100 11.44 2.51 0.53
C GLY A 100 10.94 3.25 1.77
N TRP A 101 10.82 4.58 1.70
CA TRP A 101 10.28 5.40 2.79
C TRP A 101 8.88 4.97 3.23
N GLY A 102 7.98 4.69 2.28
CA GLY A 102 6.62 4.31 2.61
C GLY A 102 6.54 2.93 3.25
N LEU A 103 7.33 1.98 2.78
CA LEU A 103 7.46 0.65 3.37
C LEU A 103 8.02 0.72 4.80
N GLU A 104 9.11 1.47 5.00
CA GLU A 104 9.72 1.66 6.33
C GLU A 104 8.78 2.36 7.31
N LYS A 105 8.00 3.34 6.86
CA LYS A 105 6.99 4.01 7.69
C LYS A 105 5.98 3.01 8.27
N ILE A 106 5.55 2.04 7.47
CA ILE A 106 4.61 1.00 7.89
C ILE A 106 5.27 -0.03 8.81
N MET A 107 6.48 -0.51 8.48
CA MET A 107 7.19 -1.44 9.36
C MET A 107 7.46 -0.83 10.74
N ASN A 108 7.81 0.46 10.79
CA ASN A 108 7.99 1.16 12.06
C ASN A 108 6.69 1.19 12.86
N ALA A 109 5.54 1.44 12.23
CA ALA A 109 4.25 1.37 12.91
C ALA A 109 3.94 -0.06 13.40
N ALA A 110 4.17 -1.07 12.57
CA ALA A 110 3.96 -2.47 12.92
C ALA A 110 4.77 -2.88 14.15
N ASN A 111 6.05 -2.47 14.24
CA ASN A 111 6.91 -2.81 15.38
C ASN A 111 6.43 -2.24 16.73
N THR A 112 5.58 -1.20 16.72
CA THR A 112 5.01 -0.63 17.95
C THR A 112 3.79 -1.39 18.48
N GLY A 113 3.19 -2.29 17.69
CA GLY A 113 2.06 -3.10 18.14
C GLY A 113 2.49 -4.24 19.07
N GLU A 114 1.62 -4.59 20.02
CA GLU A 114 1.83 -5.67 20.99
C GLU A 114 1.16 -6.97 20.55
N THR A 115 0.04 -6.89 19.82
CA THR A 115 -0.71 -8.04 19.29
C THR A 115 -0.84 -7.99 17.77
N ALA A 116 -1.14 -9.13 17.14
CA ALA A 116 -1.36 -9.20 15.69
C ALA A 116 -2.49 -8.26 15.24
N GLU A 117 -3.59 -8.19 15.99
CA GLU A 117 -4.73 -7.33 15.71
C GLU A 117 -4.34 -5.85 15.79
N GLN A 118 -3.63 -5.44 16.84
CA GLN A 118 -3.16 -4.06 16.98
C GLN A 118 -2.22 -3.66 15.83
N ILE A 119 -1.35 -4.58 15.39
CA ILE A 119 -0.45 -4.35 14.25
C ILE A 119 -1.26 -4.13 12.97
N ARG A 120 -2.29 -4.94 12.70
CA ARG A 120 -3.16 -4.77 11.52
C ARG A 120 -3.82 -3.39 11.53
N GLU A 121 -4.35 -2.96 12.67
CA GLU A 121 -4.95 -1.63 12.82
C GLU A 121 -3.94 -0.49 12.64
N LEU A 122 -2.75 -0.59 13.25
CA LEU A 122 -1.69 0.41 13.16
C LEU A 122 -1.17 0.56 11.73
N VAL A 123 -0.91 -0.55 11.05
CA VAL A 123 -0.44 -0.56 9.67
C VAL A 123 -1.48 0.08 8.75
N ILE A 124 -2.75 -0.33 8.82
CA ILE A 124 -3.82 0.20 7.95
C ILE A 124 -4.07 1.69 8.23
N SER A 125 -4.15 2.08 9.51
CA SER A 125 -4.38 3.48 9.88
C SER A 125 -3.20 4.39 9.51
N THR A 126 -1.96 3.91 9.64
CA THR A 126 -0.76 4.64 9.21
C THR A 126 -0.73 4.80 7.69
N ALA A 127 -1.04 3.74 6.94
CA ALA A 127 -1.10 3.81 5.47
C ALA A 127 -2.15 4.82 4.99
N LYS A 128 -3.34 4.84 5.61
CA LYS A 128 -4.40 5.82 5.30
C LYS A 128 -3.94 7.25 5.56
N LYS A 129 -3.29 7.52 6.70
CA LYS A 129 -2.74 8.85 7.02
C LYS A 129 -1.64 9.31 6.06
N MET A 130 -0.94 8.41 5.38
CA MET A 130 0.04 8.78 4.36
C MET A 130 -0.59 9.21 3.04
N ALA A 131 -1.85 8.87 2.80
CA ALA A 131 -2.59 9.21 1.60
C ALA A 131 -3.45 10.48 1.74
N ASP A 132 -3.44 11.09 2.92
CA ASP A 132 -4.07 12.37 3.23
C ASP A 132 -3.06 13.52 3.08
#